data_AF-U9U563-F1
#
_entry.id   AF-U9U563-F1
#
_cell.length_a   1.000
_cell.length_b   1.000
_cell.length_c   1.000
_cell.angle_alpha   90.00
_cell.angle_beta   90.00
_cell.angle_gamma   90.00
#
_symmetry.space_group_name_H-M   'P 1'
#
loop_
_entity.id
_entity.type
_entity.pdbx_description
1 polymer ?
#
loop_
_entity_poly.entity_id
_entity_poly.type
_entity_poly.pdbx_seq_one_letter_code
_entity_poly.pdbx_strand_id
1 'polypeptide(L)'
;MTKYLSIKMYLADIQTFTKQHMINWALTTKWLNHNAHGSATSDAHSKDVAWKIKTSTITLPTLGILNRNFPDIIKNRTDCLPCNSEMETNHHIWRCPVILPRLLTTCD
;
A
#
# COMPACT_ATOMS: atom_id res chain seq x y z
N MET A 1 20.62 4.20 0.55
CA MET A 1 20.88 3.60 1.88
C MET A 1 19.63 3.47 2.75
N THR A 2 18.69 4.43 2.73
CA THR A 2 17.46 4.46 3.56
C THR A 2 16.45 3.33 3.30
N LYS A 3 16.29 2.86 2.05
CA LYS A 3 15.32 1.80 1.68
C LYS A 3 15.64 0.44 2.35
N TYR A 4 16.92 0.10 2.49
CA TYR A 4 17.39 -1.13 3.15
C TYR A 4 17.21 -1.08 4.68
N LEU A 5 17.44 0.09 5.29
CA LEU A 5 17.21 0.31 6.72
C LEU A 5 15.72 0.20 7.07
N SER A 6 14.85 0.77 6.24
CA SER A 6 13.40 0.68 6.42
C SER A 6 12.89 -0.77 6.34
N ILE A 7 13.35 -1.57 5.36
CA ILE A 7 12.97 -2.99 5.25
C ILE A 7 13.46 -3.82 6.45
N LYS A 8 14.67 -3.55 6.97
CA LYS A 8 15.19 -4.23 8.17
C LYS A 8 14.37 -3.92 9.43
N MET A 9 13.88 -2.68 9.57
CA MET A 9 13.04 -2.28 10.70
C MET A 9 11.70 -3.02 10.69
N TYR A 10 11.05 -3.16 9.53
CA TYR A 10 9.77 -3.88 9.41
C TYR A 10 9.88 -5.38 9.67
N LEU A 11 11.03 -6.02 9.39
CA LEU A 11 11.18 -7.45 9.68
C LEU A 11 11.18 -7.73 11.19
N ALA A 12 11.77 -6.83 11.99
CA ALA A 12 11.74 -6.93 13.45
C ALA A 12 10.32 -6.77 14.00
N ASP A 13 9.54 -5.85 13.43
CA ASP A 13 8.13 -5.65 13.80
C ASP A 13 7.28 -6.89 13.44
N ILE A 14 7.43 -7.42 12.22
CA ILE A 14 6.73 -8.65 11.80
C ILE A 14 7.07 -9.82 12.73
N GLN A 15 8.34 -9.99 13.09
CA GLN A 15 8.78 -11.03 14.03
C GLN A 15 8.15 -10.83 15.42
N THR A 16 8.15 -9.61 15.92
CA THR A 16 7.58 -9.27 17.24
C THR A 16 6.07 -9.53 17.24
N PHE A 17 5.35 -9.03 16.24
CA PHE A 17 3.91 -9.19 16.12
C PHE A 17 3.48 -10.64 15.89
N THR A 18 4.33 -11.42 15.22
CA THR A 18 4.15 -12.88 15.10
C THR A 18 4.22 -13.56 16.46
N LYS A 19 5.27 -13.27 17.24
CA LYS A 19 5.44 -13.86 18.58
C LYS A 19 4.32 -13.47 19.54
N GLN A 20 3.75 -12.27 19.35
CA GLN A 20 2.62 -11.76 20.11
C GLN A 20 1.26 -12.22 19.56
N HIS A 21 1.22 -13.08 18.54
CA HIS A 21 -0.01 -13.55 17.89
C HIS A 21 -0.92 -12.42 17.36
N MET A 22 -0.36 -11.25 17.05
CA MET A 22 -1.10 -10.12 16.50
C MET A 22 -1.33 -10.23 14.99
N ILE A 23 -0.61 -11.13 14.32
CA ILE A 23 -0.80 -11.44 12.90
C ILE A 23 -1.51 -12.79 12.79
N ASN A 24 -2.72 -12.79 12.26
CA ASN A 24 -3.38 -14.04 11.86
C ASN A 24 -2.77 -14.53 10.54
N TRP A 25 -1.71 -15.34 10.63
CA TRP A 25 -0.99 -15.85 9.46
C TRP A 25 -1.83 -16.67 8.50
N ALA A 26 -2.82 -17.43 9.01
CA ALA A 26 -3.72 -18.21 8.15
C ALA A 26 -4.58 -17.28 7.29
N LEU A 27 -5.18 -16.26 7.91
CA LEU A 27 -5.99 -15.26 7.20
C LEU A 27 -5.15 -14.40 6.26
N THR A 28 -3.99 -13.92 6.70
CA THR A 28 -3.07 -13.11 5.87
C THR A 28 -2.65 -13.87 4.62
N THR A 29 -2.27 -15.15 4.76
CA THR A 29 -1.92 -16.01 3.63
C THR A 29 -3.10 -16.19 2.68
N LYS A 30 -4.31 -16.44 3.21
CA LYS A 30 -5.51 -16.58 2.40
C LYS A 30 -5.84 -15.30 1.63
N TRP A 31 -5.73 -14.14 2.26
CA TRP A 31 -5.99 -12.84 1.63
C TRP A 31 -4.97 -12.52 0.53
N LEU A 32 -3.67 -12.72 0.79
CA LEU A 32 -2.62 -12.49 -0.20
C LEU A 32 -2.83 -13.34 -1.46
N ASN A 33 -3.20 -14.61 -1.29
CA ASN A 33 -3.41 -15.56 -2.39
C ASN A 33 -4.81 -15.52 -3.01
N HIS A 34 -5.76 -14.78 -2.46
CA HIS A 34 -7.11 -14.73 -3.00
C HIS A 34 -7.14 -14.12 -4.42
N ASN A 35 -7.79 -14.79 -5.35
CA ASN A 35 -8.00 -14.32 -6.71
C ASN A 35 -9.50 -14.22 -7.00
N ALA A 36 -9.99 -12.98 -7.18
CA ALA A 36 -11.40 -12.72 -7.45
C ALA A 36 -11.79 -12.96 -8.93
N HIS A 37 -10.83 -13.06 -9.84
CA HIS A 37 -11.07 -13.03 -11.29
C HIS A 37 -11.16 -14.41 -11.94
N GLY A 38 -11.01 -15.50 -11.17
CA GLY A 38 -11.14 -16.90 -11.62
C GLY A 38 -10.05 -17.40 -12.58
N SER A 39 -9.43 -16.51 -13.36
CA SER A 39 -8.30 -16.79 -14.25
C SER A 39 -6.98 -16.80 -13.49
N ALA A 40 -6.13 -17.81 -13.69
CA ALA A 40 -4.79 -17.85 -13.11
C ALA A 40 -3.92 -16.65 -13.54
N THR A 41 -4.15 -16.11 -14.73
CA THR A 41 -3.47 -14.92 -15.25
C THR A 41 -4.49 -13.97 -15.88
N SER A 42 -4.57 -12.75 -15.37
CA SER A 42 -5.26 -11.63 -16.01
C SER A 42 -4.65 -10.31 -15.56
N ASP A 43 -4.88 -9.25 -16.34
CA ASP A 43 -4.42 -7.91 -15.99
C ASP A 43 -5.06 -7.41 -14.70
N ALA A 44 -6.33 -7.74 -14.48
CA ALA A 44 -7.06 -7.42 -13.26
C ALA A 44 -6.44 -8.14 -12.05
N HIS A 45 -6.18 -9.45 -12.17
CA HIS A 45 -5.48 -10.20 -11.12
C HIS A 45 -4.09 -9.63 -10.81
N SER A 46 -3.33 -9.27 -11.84
CA SER A 46 -1.98 -8.69 -11.67
C SER A 46 -2.02 -7.34 -10.95
N LYS A 47 -3.03 -6.50 -11.25
CA LYS A 47 -3.25 -5.23 -10.56
C LYS A 47 -3.62 -5.44 -9.09
N ASP A 48 -4.48 -6.41 -8.79
CA ASP A 48 -4.86 -6.73 -7.41
C ASP A 48 -3.67 -7.25 -6.60
N VAL A 49 -2.90 -8.18 -7.15
CA VAL A 49 -1.68 -8.70 -6.50
C VAL A 49 -0.69 -7.55 -6.26
N ALA A 50 -0.47 -6.70 -7.27
CA ALA A 50 0.39 -5.53 -7.12
C ALA A 50 -0.12 -4.58 -6.02
N TRP A 51 -1.44 -4.34 -5.95
CA TRP A 51 -2.06 -3.52 -4.91
C TRP A 51 -1.82 -4.11 -3.52
N LYS A 52 -2.08 -5.41 -3.32
CA LYS A 52 -1.86 -6.10 -2.02
C LYS A 52 -0.41 -6.01 -1.55
N ILE A 53 0.54 -6.27 -2.45
CA ILE A 53 1.97 -6.22 -2.11
C ILE A 53 2.38 -4.79 -1.79
N LYS A 54 2.00 -3.81 -2.63
CA LYS A 54 2.41 -2.41 -2.45
C LYS A 54 1.83 -1.78 -1.19
N THR A 55 0.57 -2.06 -0.88
CA THR A 55 -0.07 -1.60 0.36
C THR A 55 0.58 -2.21 1.60
N SER A 56 0.82 -3.53 1.58
CA SER A 56 1.45 -4.25 2.71
C SER A 56 2.91 -3.85 2.96
N THR A 57 3.59 -3.32 1.94
CA THR A 57 5.00 -2.91 2.02
C THR A 57 5.21 -1.40 2.06
N ILE A 58 4.14 -0.61 2.11
CA ILE A 58 4.20 0.87 2.12
C ILE A 58 4.97 1.38 0.88
N THR A 59 4.73 0.75 -0.27
CA THR A 59 5.37 1.06 -1.55
C THR A 59 4.39 1.50 -2.63
N LEU A 60 3.16 1.91 -2.26
CA LEU A 60 2.27 2.54 -3.23
C LEU A 60 2.96 3.76 -3.86
N PRO A 61 2.75 4.00 -5.17
CA PRO A 61 3.36 5.11 -5.87
C PRO A 61 2.65 6.43 -5.53
N THR A 62 2.67 6.83 -4.25
CA THR A 62 2.10 8.12 -3.83
C THR A 62 2.93 9.28 -4.37
N LEU A 63 2.34 10.47 -4.49
CA LEU A 63 3.01 11.65 -5.02
C LEU A 63 4.27 12.01 -4.26
N GLY A 64 4.32 11.80 -2.93
CA GLY A 64 5.56 11.93 -2.18
C GLY A 64 6.68 11.01 -2.68
N ILE A 65 6.37 9.74 -2.97
CA ILE A 65 7.34 8.76 -3.51
C ILE A 65 7.68 9.07 -4.97
N LEU A 66 6.69 9.43 -5.78
CA LEU A 66 6.89 9.79 -7.18
C LEU A 66 7.75 11.05 -7.30
N ASN A 67 7.50 12.08 -6.49
CA ASN A 67 8.31 13.31 -6.49
C ASN A 67 9.76 13.03 -6.09
N ARG A 68 9.98 12.12 -5.13
CA ARG A 68 11.33 11.70 -4.75
C ARG A 68 12.07 10.99 -5.90
N ASN A 69 11.38 10.16 -6.67
CA ASN A 69 12.01 9.36 -7.73
C ASN A 69 12.08 10.10 -9.07
N PHE A 70 11.15 11.01 -9.33
CA PHE A 70 10.97 11.74 -10.59
C PHE A 70 10.65 13.23 -10.34
N PRO A 71 11.56 13.97 -9.69
CA PRO A 71 11.30 15.35 -9.25
C PRO A 71 11.01 16.30 -10.42
N ASP A 72 11.66 16.11 -11.57
CA ASP A 72 11.49 16.98 -12.74
C ASP A 72 10.09 16.83 -13.38
N ILE A 73 9.47 15.65 -13.20
CA ILE A 73 8.13 15.35 -13.72
C ILE A 73 7.07 15.86 -12.75
N ILE A 74 7.23 15.55 -11.46
CA ILE A 74 6.20 15.85 -10.43
C ILE A 74 6.27 17.30 -9.95
N LYS A 75 7.44 17.95 -10.01
CA LYS A 75 7.64 19.37 -9.71
C LYS A 75 7.12 19.78 -8.33
N ASN A 76 7.42 18.98 -7.31
CA ASN A 76 7.00 19.19 -5.92
C ASN A 76 5.48 19.24 -5.71
N ARG A 77 4.68 18.74 -6.66
CA ARG A 77 3.25 18.50 -6.43
C ARG A 77 3.09 17.23 -5.61
N THR A 78 3.18 17.38 -4.29
CA THR A 78 3.13 16.25 -3.34
C THR A 78 1.83 16.17 -2.56
N ASP A 79 0.94 17.14 -2.69
CA ASP A 79 -0.35 17.14 -2.00
C ASP A 79 -1.27 16.08 -2.58
N CYS A 80 -2.07 15.46 -1.70
CA CYS A 80 -3.07 14.47 -2.05
C CYS A 80 -4.05 15.05 -3.07
N LEU A 81 -4.09 14.49 -4.30
CA LEU A 81 -4.94 15.04 -5.37
C LEU A 81 -6.44 15.00 -5.02
N PRO A 82 -6.96 13.97 -4.32
CA PRO A 82 -8.37 13.92 -3.96
C PRO A 82 -8.82 14.95 -2.93
N CYS A 83 -8.05 15.20 -1.87
CA CYS A 83 -8.47 16.10 -0.78
C CYS A 83 -7.75 17.45 -0.77
N ASN A 84 -6.60 17.55 -1.44
CA ASN A 84 -5.77 18.75 -1.57
C ASN A 84 -5.48 19.46 -0.23
N SER A 85 -5.42 18.69 0.87
CA SER A 85 -5.31 19.23 2.23
C SER A 85 -4.03 18.82 2.96
N GLU A 86 -3.43 17.69 2.57
CA GLU A 86 -2.22 17.13 3.18
C GLU A 86 -1.35 16.45 2.13
N MET A 87 -0.07 16.24 2.44
CA MET A 87 0.87 15.52 1.59
C MET A 87 0.44 14.06 1.36
N GLU A 88 0.49 13.60 0.11
CA GLU A 88 0.14 12.24 -0.27
C GLU A 88 1.24 11.23 0.12
N THR A 89 1.03 10.59 1.26
CA THR A 89 1.84 9.48 1.76
C THR A 89 1.03 8.18 1.74
N ASN A 90 1.73 7.03 1.82
CA ASN A 90 1.07 5.73 1.97
C ASN A 90 0.14 5.70 3.22
N HIS A 91 0.51 6.40 4.30
CA HIS A 91 -0.34 6.49 5.49
C HIS A 91 -1.57 7.38 5.29
N HIS A 92 -1.41 8.50 4.56
CA HIS A 92 -2.52 9.42 4.29
C HIS A 92 -3.64 8.74 3.49
N ILE A 93 -3.32 7.82 2.57
CA ILE A 93 -4.33 7.07 1.79
C ILE A 93 -5.38 6.40 2.69
N TRP A 94 -4.97 5.88 3.86
CA TRP A 94 -5.86 5.19 4.80
C TRP A 94 -6.64 6.12 5.75
N ARG A 95 -6.37 7.43 5.71
CA ARG A 95 -6.99 8.45 6.56
C ARG A 95 -7.63 9.59 5.78
N CYS A 96 -7.38 9.64 4.48
CA CYS A 96 -7.90 10.68 3.60
C CYS A 96 -9.43 10.63 3.59
N PRO A 97 -10.13 11.72 3.93
CA PRO A 97 -11.59 11.73 4.03
C PRO A 97 -12.27 11.52 2.67
N VAL A 98 -11.56 11.73 1.56
CA VAL A 98 -12.10 11.55 0.20
C VAL A 98 -11.80 10.15 -0.34
N ILE A 99 -10.63 9.57 -0.04
CA ILE A 99 -10.23 8.26 -0.56
C ILE A 99 -10.85 7.13 0.27
N LEU A 100 -10.83 7.24 1.60
CA LEU A 100 -11.22 6.15 2.48
C LEU A 100 -12.66 5.64 2.22
N PRO A 101 -13.68 6.50 2.05
CA PRO A 101 -15.03 6.02 1.73
C PRO A 101 -15.07 5.19 0.45
N ARG A 102 -14.27 5.55 -0.57
CA ARG A 102 -14.25 4.86 -1.86
C ARG A 102 -13.60 3.48 -1.79
N LEU A 103 -12.59 3.32 -0.94
CA LEU A 103 -11.93 2.03 -0.70
C LEU A 103 -12.83 1.05 0.06
N LEU A 104 -13.75 1.57 0.87
CA LEU A 104 -14.68 0.75 1.67
C LEU A 104 -15.94 0.36 0.89
N THR A 105 -16.30 1.09 -0.17
CA THR A 105 -17.46 0.79 -1.01
C THR A 105 -17.18 -0.21 -2.13
N THR A 106 -15.91 -0.55 -2.43
CA THR A 106 -15.56 -1.52 -3.49
C THR A 106 -15.69 -2.98 -3.04
N CYS A 107 -16.52 -3.28 -2.03
CA CYS A 107 -16.78 -4.64 -1.56
C CYS A 107 -18.05 -5.28 -2.16
N ASP A 108 -18.70 -4.61 -3.12
CA ASP A 108 -19.85 -5.13 -3.87
C ASP A 108 -19.44 -5.73 -5.23
#